data_AF-A0A2V7JH93-F1
#
_entry.id   AF-A0A2V7JH93-F1
#
_cell.length_a   1.000
_cell.length_b   1.000
_cell.length_c   1.000
_cell.angle_alpha   90.00
_cell.angle_beta   90.00
_cell.angle_gamma   90.00
#
_symmetry.space_group_name_H-M   'P 1'
#
loop_
_entity.id
_entity.type
_entity.pdbx_description
1 polymer ?
#
loop_
_entity_poly.entity_id
_entity_poly.type
_entity_poly.pdbx_seq_one_letter_code
_entity_poly.pdbx_strand_id
1 'polypeptide(L)'
;MIAERAGQTFSLLILDEVFGSLDEARRFNVVELLRGLQDRFEQVILITHIEPVREGVDRVIAVRYDADTGSSIVSEAEGGEPVIREQKEFFDEREPRRRDRVEEESVETSAGAGA
;
A
#
# COMPACT_ATOMS: atom_id res chain seq x y z
N MET A 1 1.47 11.79 -12.33
CA MET A 1 0.39 10.76 -12.27
C MET A 1 -0.75 11.22 -13.15
N ILE A 2 -1.42 10.31 -13.87
CA ILE A 2 -2.43 10.60 -14.92
C ILE A 2 -3.74 11.25 -14.39
N ALA A 3 -3.84 11.58 -13.10
CA ALA A 3 -5.11 11.88 -12.44
C ALA A 3 -5.33 13.37 -12.08
N GLU A 4 -4.92 14.30 -12.94
CA GLU A 4 -5.48 15.65 -12.92
C GLU A 4 -6.11 15.95 -14.28
N ARG A 5 -7.38 15.58 -14.43
CA ARG A 5 -8.22 16.14 -15.47
C ARG A 5 -9.50 16.67 -14.85
N ALA A 6 -9.63 17.99 -14.90
CA ALA A 6 -10.88 18.74 -14.97
C ALA A 6 -11.88 18.59 -13.81
N GLY A 7 -11.51 18.98 -12.59
CA GLY A 7 -12.47 19.46 -11.57
C GLY A 7 -13.57 18.48 -11.12
N GLN A 8 -13.49 17.21 -11.51
CA GLN A 8 -14.38 16.16 -11.03
C GLN A 8 -13.63 15.37 -9.95
N THR A 9 -14.20 15.33 -8.76
CA THR A 9 -13.81 14.37 -7.72
C THR A 9 -14.01 12.97 -8.28
N PHE A 10 -12.97 12.15 -8.28
CA PHE A 10 -13.12 10.74 -8.65
C PHE A 10 -13.92 10.05 -7.55
N SER A 11 -15.12 9.58 -7.85
CA SER A 11 -15.99 8.94 -6.85
C SER A 11 -15.71 7.45 -6.67
N LEU A 12 -15.07 6.78 -7.64
CA LEU A 12 -14.92 5.33 -7.64
C LEU A 12 -13.53 4.87 -8.11
N LEU A 13 -12.92 3.97 -7.34
CA LEU A 13 -11.71 3.23 -7.68
C LEU A 13 -11.99 1.72 -7.65
N ILE A 14 -11.68 1.01 -8.73
CA ILE A 14 -11.81 -0.47 -8.80
C ILE A 14 -10.42 -1.06 -9.02
N LEU A 15 -10.08 -2.09 -8.24
CA LEU A 15 -8.80 -2.78 -8.30
C LEU A 15 -9.04 -4.29 -8.39
N ASP A 16 -8.53 -4.92 -9.44
CA ASP A 16 -8.74 -6.33 -9.73
C ASP A 16 -7.44 -7.13 -9.57
N GLU A 17 -7.47 -8.12 -8.68
CA GLU A 17 -6.40 -9.09 -8.40
C GLU A 17 -5.00 -8.48 -8.16
N VAL A 18 -4.98 -7.26 -7.62
CA VAL A 18 -3.74 -6.48 -7.41
C VAL A 18 -2.81 -7.05 -6.34
N PHE A 19 -3.28 -8.03 -5.56
CA PHE A 19 -2.56 -8.63 -4.44
C PHE A 19 -1.83 -9.94 -4.77
N GLY A 20 -2.08 -10.53 -5.94
CA GLY A 20 -1.63 -11.89 -6.28
C GLY A 20 -0.11 -12.10 -6.24
N SER A 21 0.68 -11.05 -6.47
CA SER A 21 2.15 -11.09 -6.46
C SER A 21 2.78 -10.63 -5.13
N LEU A 22 1.97 -10.28 -4.14
CA LEU A 22 2.42 -9.71 -2.88
C LEU A 22 2.48 -10.77 -1.78
N ASP A 23 3.50 -10.67 -0.93
CA ASP A 23 3.57 -11.36 0.35
C ASP A 23 2.56 -10.78 1.37
N GLU A 24 2.36 -11.47 2.49
CA GLU A 24 1.38 -11.11 3.51
C GLU A 24 1.59 -9.69 4.07
N ALA A 25 2.83 -9.33 4.39
CA ALA A 25 3.17 -7.99 4.91
C ALA A 25 2.85 -6.89 3.88
N ARG A 26 3.17 -7.13 2.60
CA ARG A 26 2.86 -6.19 1.52
C ARG A 26 1.37 -6.07 1.26
N ARG A 27 0.60 -7.15 1.36
CA ARG A 27 -0.87 -7.11 1.24
C ARG A 27 -1.47 -6.19 2.29
N PHE A 28 -1.05 -6.35 3.54
CA PHE A 28 -1.47 -5.49 4.64
C PHE A 28 -1.16 -4.01 4.36
N ASN A 29 0.07 -3.71 3.95
CA ASN A 29 0.47 -2.35 3.61
C ASN A 29 -0.38 -1.74 2.49
N VAL A 30 -0.74 -2.52 1.47
CA VAL A 30 -1.62 -2.04 0.39
C VAL A 30 -3.02 -1.76 0.91
N VAL A 31 -3.58 -2.62 1.77
CA VAL A 31 -4.90 -2.38 2.36
C VAL A 31 -4.93 -1.09 3.19
N GLU A 32 -3.90 -0.85 4.00
CA GLU A 32 -3.76 0.40 4.77
C GLU A 32 -3.62 1.63 3.87
N LEU A 33 -2.83 1.53 2.79
CA LEU A 33 -2.72 2.60 1.80
C LEU A 33 -4.06 2.89 1.11
N LEU A 34 -4.86 1.86 0.81
CA LEU A 34 -6.17 2.00 0.19
C LEU A 34 -7.19 2.66 1.11
N ARG A 35 -7.13 2.37 2.43
CA ARG A 35 -7.91 3.11 3.44
C ARG A 35 -7.56 4.59 3.45
N GLY A 36 -6.27 4.93 3.40
CA GLY A 36 -5.82 6.33 3.29
C GLY A 36 -6.23 7.03 1.99
N LEU A 37 -6.66 6.28 0.96
CA LEU A 37 -7.19 6.83 -0.29
C LEU A 37 -8.71 7.09 -0.27
N GLN A 38 -9.43 6.62 0.77
CA GLN A 38 -10.86 6.89 0.93
C GLN A 38 -11.17 8.40 1.04
N ASP A 39 -10.23 9.21 1.52
CA ASP A 39 -10.37 10.68 1.53
C ASP A 39 -10.44 11.30 0.12
N ARG A 40 -9.97 10.57 -0.91
CA ARG A 40 -9.94 11.05 -2.31
C ARG A 40 -10.95 10.37 -3.20
N PHE A 41 -11.42 9.18 -2.83
CA PHE A 41 -12.40 8.41 -3.58
C PHE A 41 -13.55 8.03 -2.64
N GLU A 42 -14.78 8.44 -3.00
CA GLU A 42 -15.98 8.11 -2.21
C GLU A 42 -16.21 6.59 -2.08
N GLN A 43 -15.73 5.81 -3.05
CA GLN A 43 -15.86 4.36 -3.06
C GLN A 43 -14.60 3.69 -3.63
N VAL A 44 -14.14 2.64 -2.95
CA VAL A 44 -13.06 1.76 -3.40
C VAL A 44 -13.58 0.31 -3.41
N ILE A 45 -13.48 -0.37 -4.56
CA ILE A 45 -13.87 -1.77 -4.74
C ILE A 45 -12.62 -2.60 -5.02
N LEU A 46 -12.44 -3.66 -4.24
CA LEU A 46 -11.37 -4.63 -4.38
C LEU A 46 -11.94 -5.97 -4.85
N ILE A 47 -11.39 -6.52 -5.93
CA ILE A 47 -11.68 -7.88 -6.39
C ILE A 47 -10.44 -8.72 -6.11
N THR A 48 -10.61 -9.75 -5.28
CA THR A 48 -9.52 -10.61 -4.86
C THR A 48 -10.04 -11.96 -4.40
N HIS A 49 -9.30 -13.02 -4.70
CA HIS A 49 -9.50 -14.34 -4.11
C HIS A 49 -8.66 -14.56 -2.83
N ILE A 50 -8.03 -13.51 -2.28
CA ILE A 50 -7.16 -13.61 -1.12
C ILE A 50 -7.95 -13.37 0.18
N GLU A 51 -8.15 -14.40 0.98
CA GLU A 51 -8.96 -14.35 2.20
C GLU A 51 -8.48 -13.33 3.25
N PRO A 52 -7.18 -13.22 3.59
CA PRO A 52 -6.71 -12.26 4.60
C PRO A 52 -7.07 -10.79 4.34
N VAL A 53 -7.32 -10.40 3.10
CA VAL A 53 -7.70 -9.01 2.77
C VAL A 53 -9.07 -8.63 3.37
N ARG A 54 -9.94 -9.62 3.63
CA ARG A 54 -11.28 -9.41 4.20
C ARG A 54 -11.26 -8.74 5.58
N GLU A 55 -10.18 -8.90 6.33
CA GLU A 55 -10.03 -8.32 7.66
C GLU A 55 -9.76 -6.81 7.62
N GLY A 56 -9.41 -6.24 6.46
CA GLY A 56 -9.08 -4.81 6.35
C GLY A 56 -10.03 -4.00 5.48
N VAL A 57 -11.19 -4.53 5.12
CA VAL A 57 -12.21 -3.85 4.30
C VAL A 57 -13.49 -3.67 5.08
N ASP A 58 -14.31 -2.69 4.71
CA ASP A 58 -15.54 -2.35 5.45
C ASP A 58 -16.68 -3.36 5.20
N ARG A 59 -16.77 -3.86 3.97
CA ARG A 59 -17.82 -4.78 3.51
C ARG A 59 -17.22 -5.85 2.61
N VAL A 60 -17.77 -7.06 2.67
CA VAL A 60 -17.34 -8.18 1.83
C VAL A 60 -18.52 -8.69 1.02
N ILE A 61 -18.38 -8.65 -0.31
CA ILE A 61 -19.27 -9.35 -1.24
C ILE A 61 -18.59 -10.68 -1.59
N ALA A 62 -19.10 -11.77 -1.01
CA ALA A 62 -18.60 -13.10 -1.30
C ALA A 62 -19.32 -13.68 -2.53
N VAL A 63 -18.54 -14.11 -3.51
CA VAL A 63 -19.04 -14.77 -4.72
C VAL A 63 -18.59 -16.23 -4.69
N ARG A 64 -19.53 -17.16 -4.85
CA ARG A 64 -19.25 -18.60 -5.01
C ARG A 64 -19.89 -19.13 -6.28
N TYR A 65 -19.23 -20.08 -6.91
CA TYR A 65 -19.80 -20.81 -8.04
C TYR A 65 -20.63 -22.00 -7.53
N ASP A 66 -21.88 -22.07 -7.97
CA ASP A 66 -22.77 -23.20 -7.81
C ASP A 66 -22.70 -24.06 -9.07
N ALA A 67 -22.10 -25.24 -8.94
CA ALA A 67 -21.92 -26.17 -10.04
C ALA A 67 -23.20 -26.89 -10.45
N ASP A 68 -24.19 -27.02 -9.55
CA ASP A 68 -25.44 -27.72 -9.83
C ASP A 68 -26.36 -26.87 -10.71
N THR A 69 -26.38 -25.55 -10.45
CA THR A 69 -27.15 -24.58 -11.24
C THR A 69 -26.33 -23.92 -12.35
N GLY A 70 -25.00 -24.07 -12.32
CA GLY A 70 -24.07 -23.42 -13.26
C GLY A 70 -23.99 -21.90 -13.08
N SER A 71 -24.32 -21.38 -11.90
CA SER A 71 -24.50 -19.95 -11.64
C SER A 71 -23.57 -19.44 -10.52
N SER A 72 -23.36 -18.13 -10.45
CA SER A 72 -22.67 -17.50 -9.33
C SER A 72 -23.67 -17.05 -8.27
N ILE A 73 -23.46 -17.48 -7.03
CA ILE A 73 -24.22 -17.05 -5.85
C ILE A 73 -23.44 -15.95 -5.14
N VAL A 74 -24.14 -14.86 -4.81
CA VAL A 74 -23.58 -13.69 -4.13
C VAL A 74 -24.18 -13.59 -2.73
N SER A 75 -23.33 -13.35 -1.73
CA SER A 75 -23.74 -13.11 -0.36
C SER A 75 -22.94 -11.96 0.24
N GLU A 76 -23.58 -11.15 1.09
CA GLU A 76 -22.90 -10.11 1.86
C GLU A 76 -22.39 -10.67 3.19
N ALA A 77 -21.21 -10.23 3.60
CA ALA A 77 -20.64 -10.42 4.92
C ALA A 77 -20.07 -9.11 5.45
N GLU A 78 -20.04 -8.95 6.78
CA GLU A 78 -19.34 -7.83 7.39
C GLU A 78 -17.83 -8.02 7.27
N GLY A 79 -17.11 -6.95 6.95
CA GLY A 79 -15.66 -6.93 7.05
C GLY A 79 -15.20 -6.81 8.50
N GLY A 80 -13.93 -7.13 8.76
CA GLY A 80 -13.32 -6.99 10.08
C GLY A 80 -12.56 -5.67 10.25
N GLU A 81 -12.18 -5.35 11.50
CA GLU A 81 -11.04 -4.45 11.72
C GLU A 81 -9.74 -5.26 11.57
N PRO A 82 -8.71 -4.71 10.90
CA PRO A 82 -7.45 -5.42 10.75
C PRO A 82 -6.84 -5.59 12.12
N VAL A 83 -6.62 -6.84 12.52
CA VAL A 83 -5.86 -7.14 13.72
C VAL A 83 -4.41 -6.76 13.44
N ILE A 84 -3.98 -5.60 13.94
CA ILE A 84 -2.58 -5.17 13.89
C ILE A 84 -1.79 -6.18 14.74
N ARG A 85 -1.29 -7.25 14.14
CA ARG A 85 -0.15 -7.97 14.70
C ARG A 85 1.02 -7.03 14.56
N GLU A 86 1.58 -6.58 15.68
CA GLU A 86 2.67 -5.60 15.75
C GLU A 86 3.83 -5.95 14.80
N GLN A 87 3.78 -5.47 13.55
CA GLN A 87 4.90 -5.47 12.61
C GLN A 87 5.75 -4.23 12.89
N LYS A 88 6.30 -4.14 14.11
CA LYS A 88 7.14 -3.00 14.53
C LYS A 88 8.62 -3.18 14.18
N GLU A 89 9.05 -4.34 13.68
CA GLU A 89 10.47 -4.66 13.54
C GLU A 89 11.06 -4.58 12.12
N PHE A 90 10.30 -4.24 11.07
CA PHE A 90 10.84 -4.30 9.69
C PHE A 90 11.05 -2.95 8.98
N PHE A 91 10.74 -1.82 9.61
CA PHE A 91 10.81 -0.49 8.97
C PHE A 91 11.98 0.41 9.39
N ASP A 92 12.96 -0.11 10.14
CA ASP A 92 14.16 0.65 10.51
C ASP A 92 15.41 0.01 9.89
N GLU A 93 15.68 0.27 8.60
CA GLU A 93 17.02 0.09 7.98
C GLU A 93 17.10 0.59 6.52
N ARG A 94 16.48 1.73 6.18
CA ARG A 94 16.88 2.48 4.96
C ARG A 94 17.62 3.74 5.34
N GLU A 95 18.90 3.58 5.65
CA GLU A 95 19.89 4.66 5.65
C GLU A 95 19.76 5.49 4.35
N PRO A 96 19.63 6.82 4.43
CA PRO A 96 19.56 7.66 3.25
C PRO A 96 20.95 7.71 2.61
N ARG A 97 21.09 7.15 1.39
CA ARG A 97 22.28 7.33 0.57
C ARG A 97 22.50 8.83 0.30
N ARG A 98 23.37 9.46 1.09
CA ARG A 98 23.97 10.76 0.77
C ARG A 98 24.71 10.61 -0.56
N ARG A 99 24.30 11.41 -1.55
CA ARG A 99 25.12 11.65 -2.74
C ARG A 99 26.26 12.57 -2.30
N ASP A 100 27.47 12.05 -2.22
CA ASP A 100 28.64 12.87 -1.96
C ASP A 100 28.89 13.79 -3.15
N ARG A 101 28.73 15.08 -2.89
CA ARG A 101 29.14 16.18 -3.75
C ARG A 101 30.66 16.27 -3.65
N VAL A 102 31.35 16.04 -4.77
CA VAL A 102 32.79 16.29 -4.88
C VAL A 102 32.98 17.81 -4.82
N GLU A 103 33.53 18.32 -3.73
CA GLU A 103 34.01 19.70 -3.63
C GLU A 103 35.54 19.72 -3.71
N GLU A 104 36.02 20.69 -4.47
CA GLU A 104 37.36 20.84 -5.01
C GLU A 104 38.40 21.14 -3.92
N GLU A 105 39.56 20.48 -4.02
CA GLU A 105 40.72 20.68 -3.16
C GLU A 105 41.36 22.04 -3.46
N SER A 106 41.22 23.00 -2.54
CA SER A 106 41.99 24.25 -2.54
C SER A 106 42.97 24.25 -1.36
N VAL A 107 44.24 24.32 -1.76
CA VAL A 107 45.46 24.47 -0.98
C VAL A 107 45.41 25.72 -0.08
N GLU A 108 45.87 25.63 1.18
CA GLU A 108 46.88 26.53 1.78
C GLU A 108 47.18 26.26 3.28
N THR A 109 48.45 25.91 3.53
CA THR A 109 49.39 26.37 4.59
C THR A 109 48.93 26.69 6.03
N SER A 110 49.50 25.94 6.99
CA SER A 110 50.05 26.44 8.28
C SER A 110 50.94 25.35 8.90
N ALA A 111 52.28 25.49 9.01
CA ALA A 111 53.04 26.31 9.96
C ALA A 111 52.95 25.85 11.43
N GLY A 112 54.06 25.30 11.94
CA GLY A 112 54.47 25.24 13.36
C GLY A 112 53.78 24.19 14.24
N ALA A 113 54.34 23.69 15.33
CA ALA A 113 55.64 23.84 15.98
C ALA A 113 55.66 22.88 17.20
N GLY A 114 56.86 22.42 17.60
CA GLY A 114 57.16 21.94 18.96
C GLY A 114 56.80 20.48 19.24
N ALA A 115 57.62 19.68 19.93
CA ALA A 115 58.92 19.87 20.56
C ALA A 115 59.60 18.50 20.68
#